data_AF-A0A6I7QF66-F1
#
_entry.id   AF-A0A6I7QF66-F1
#
_cell.length_a   1.000
_cell.length_b   1.000
_cell.length_c   1.000
_cell.angle_alpha   90.00
_cell.angle_beta   90.00
_cell.angle_gamma   90.00
#
_symmetry.space_group_name_H-M   'P 1'
#
loop_
_entity.id
_entity.type
_entity.pdbx_description
1 polymer ?
#
loop_
_entity_poly.entity_id
_entity_poly.type
_entity_poly.pdbx_seq_one_letter_code
_entity_poly.pdbx_strand_id
1 'polypeptide(L)'
;MQDAARFFAYSTWAIMVSVAIILFTHGFLDYVAEPGWVGTIVLLAFGFLYLNLAYAAVKRYIRKVPVPTNTHWVLTFLIWLPPAIWIIASAEFLQTTDLLLLLVTALSCGLGAFYGNRAGIKARYEYIQALKEHREKLEAEKK
;
A
#
# COMPACT_ATOMS: atom_id res chain seq x y z
N MET A 1 6.10 -20.93 -9.40
CA MET A 1 4.62 -20.86 -9.32
C MET A 1 4.09 -20.31 -7.99
N GLN A 2 4.65 -20.68 -6.82
CA GLN A 2 4.15 -20.18 -5.52
C GLN A 2 4.22 -18.65 -5.34
N ASP A 3 5.23 -17.99 -5.89
CA ASP A 3 5.39 -16.54 -5.76
C ASP A 3 4.31 -15.75 -6.52
N ALA A 4 3.86 -16.26 -7.66
CA ALA A 4 2.78 -15.66 -8.44
C ALA A 4 1.43 -15.78 -7.72
N ALA A 5 1.14 -16.94 -7.12
CA ALA A 5 -0.07 -17.14 -6.32
C ALA A 5 -0.10 -16.22 -5.08
N ARG A 6 1.05 -16.03 -4.42
CA ARG A 6 1.18 -15.07 -3.31
C ARG A 6 0.93 -13.65 -3.80
N PHE A 7 1.61 -13.23 -4.87
CA PHE A 7 1.42 -11.90 -5.44
C PHE A 7 -0.04 -11.64 -5.77
N PHE A 8 -0.71 -12.57 -6.46
CA PHE A 8 -2.12 -12.47 -6.80
C PHE A 8 -3.01 -12.26 -5.56
N ALA A 9 -2.84 -13.07 -4.52
CA ALA A 9 -3.63 -12.94 -3.29
C ALA A 9 -3.45 -11.56 -2.62
N TYR A 10 -2.21 -11.07 -2.53
CA TYR A 10 -1.93 -9.76 -1.93
C TYR A 10 -2.41 -8.60 -2.81
N SER A 11 -2.28 -8.71 -4.14
CA SER A 11 -2.78 -7.70 -5.07
C SER A 11 -4.29 -7.61 -5.04
N THR A 12 -5.00 -8.75 -5.06
CA THR A 12 -6.47 -8.76 -5.01
C THR A 12 -6.98 -8.13 -3.72
N TRP A 13 -6.43 -8.52 -2.57
CA TRP A 13 -6.80 -7.90 -1.30
C TRP A 13 -6.53 -6.38 -1.30
N ALA A 14 -5.35 -5.96 -1.77
CA ALA A 14 -4.99 -4.54 -1.73
C ALA A 14 -5.82 -3.70 -2.71
N ILE A 15 -6.15 -4.24 -3.88
CA ILE A 15 -7.08 -3.63 -4.84
C ILE A 15 -8.49 -3.54 -4.23
N MET A 16 -9.00 -4.60 -3.60
CA MET A 16 -10.32 -4.58 -2.96
C MET A 16 -10.40 -3.50 -1.87
N VAL A 17 -9.37 -3.38 -1.02
CA VAL A 17 -9.33 -2.33 0.00
C VAL A 17 -9.22 -0.94 -0.63
N SER A 18 -8.41 -0.80 -1.69
CA SER A 18 -8.31 0.46 -2.44
C SER A 18 -9.65 0.91 -3.03
N VAL A 19 -10.39 -0.03 -3.65
CA VAL A 19 -11.74 0.22 -4.16
C VAL A 19 -12.72 0.58 -3.04
N ALA A 20 -12.67 -0.13 -1.92
CA ALA A 20 -13.50 0.17 -0.77
C ALA A 20 -13.24 1.60 -0.26
N ILE A 21 -11.98 2.01 -0.14
CA ILE A 21 -11.61 3.39 0.25
C ILE A 21 -12.30 4.38 -0.68
N ILE A 22 -12.16 4.24 -1.99
CA ILE A 22 -12.77 5.16 -2.97
C ILE A 22 -14.28 5.26 -2.76
N LEU A 23 -14.97 4.12 -2.69
CA LEU A 23 -16.43 4.10 -2.53
C LEU A 23 -16.88 4.78 -1.24
N PHE A 24 -16.19 4.54 -0.13
CA PHE A 24 -16.48 5.20 1.14
C PHE A 24 -16.15 6.69 1.12
N THR A 25 -15.07 7.05 0.43
CA THR A 25 -14.57 8.43 0.39
C THR A 25 -15.20 9.28 -0.72
N HIS A 26 -16.03 8.69 -1.58
CA HIS A 26 -16.62 9.35 -2.74
C HIS A 26 -17.35 10.65 -2.37
N GLY A 27 -18.19 10.60 -1.33
CA GLY A 27 -18.94 11.77 -0.85
C GLY A 27 -18.05 12.86 -0.21
N PHE A 28 -16.77 12.58 0.01
CA PHE A 28 -15.82 13.57 0.53
C PHE A 28 -15.01 14.26 -0.56
N LEU A 29 -15.12 13.81 -1.82
CA LEU A 29 -14.38 14.41 -2.93
C LEU A 29 -14.84 15.84 -3.20
N ASP A 30 -16.12 16.15 -2.98
CA ASP A 30 -16.66 17.51 -3.12
C ASP A 30 -15.96 18.49 -2.15
N TYR A 31 -15.61 18.03 -0.94
CA TYR A 31 -14.86 18.84 0.03
C TYR A 31 -13.39 19.04 -0.34
N VAL A 32 -12.81 18.21 -1.23
CA VAL A 32 -11.45 18.42 -1.74
C VAL A 32 -11.41 19.62 -2.70
N ALA A 33 -12.51 19.88 -3.41
CA ALA A 33 -12.64 21.01 -4.32
C ALA A 33 -12.91 22.35 -3.61
N GLU A 34 -13.29 22.32 -2.32
CA GLU A 34 -13.50 23.55 -1.54
C GLU A 34 -12.17 24.24 -1.20
N PRO A 35 -11.96 25.50 -1.63
CA PRO A 35 -10.76 26.24 -1.29
C PRO A 35 -10.73 26.56 0.21
N GLY A 36 -9.69 26.08 0.90
CA GLY A 36 -9.49 26.38 2.32
C GLY A 36 -8.71 25.31 3.08
N TRP A 37 -8.70 25.46 4.40
CA TRP A 37 -8.04 24.52 5.31
C TRP A 37 -8.71 23.13 5.30
N VAL A 38 -10.03 23.08 5.07
CA VAL A 38 -10.81 21.83 5.00
C VAL A 38 -10.34 20.96 3.84
N GLY A 39 -10.30 21.48 2.61
CA GLY A 39 -9.82 20.73 1.45
C GLY A 39 -8.39 20.23 1.60
N THR A 40 -7.52 21.01 2.25
CA THR A 40 -6.14 20.58 2.56
C THR A 40 -6.10 19.40 3.52
N ILE A 41 -6.91 19.42 4.58
CA ILE A 41 -6.99 18.30 5.53
C ILE A 41 -7.55 17.05 4.86
N VAL A 42 -8.59 17.18 4.03
CA VAL A 42 -9.18 16.06 3.31
C VAL A 42 -8.13 15.45 2.35
N LEU A 43 -7.42 16.28 1.59
CA LEU A 43 -6.34 15.84 0.70
C LEU A 43 -5.24 15.08 1.46
N LEU A 44 -4.80 15.60 2.61
CA LEU A 44 -3.82 14.92 3.46
C LEU A 44 -4.38 13.62 4.04
N ALA A 45 -5.63 13.58 4.46
CA ALA A 45 -6.27 12.38 4.97
C ALA A 45 -6.31 11.27 3.91
N PHE A 46 -6.65 11.61 2.66
CA PHE A 46 -6.56 10.70 1.51
C PHE A 46 -5.13 10.20 1.31
N GLY A 47 -4.15 11.11 1.32
CA GLY A 47 -2.74 10.75 1.23
C GLY A 47 -2.34 9.76 2.34
N PHE A 48 -2.68 10.04 3.59
CA PHE A 48 -2.40 9.17 4.73
C PHE A 48 -3.06 7.80 4.60
N LEU A 49 -4.31 7.72 4.12
CA LEU A 49 -4.99 6.45 3.89
C LEU A 49 -4.23 5.58 2.88
N TYR A 50 -3.88 6.14 1.73
CA TYR A 50 -3.15 5.43 0.68
C TYR A 50 -1.71 5.09 1.07
N LEU A 51 -1.05 5.97 1.82
CA LEU A 51 0.27 5.70 2.40
C LEU A 51 0.21 4.48 3.33
N ASN A 52 -0.76 4.44 4.25
CA ASN A 52 -0.91 3.34 5.20
C ASN A 52 -1.28 2.03 4.50
N LEU A 53 -2.18 2.09 3.51
CA LEU A 53 -2.56 0.93 2.71
C LEU A 53 -1.34 0.35 1.97
N ALA A 54 -0.62 1.19 1.22
CA ALA A 54 0.58 0.76 0.49
C ALA A 54 1.66 0.23 1.44
N TYR A 55 1.90 0.91 2.56
CA TYR A 55 2.82 0.45 3.60
C TYR A 55 2.45 -0.94 4.12
N ALA A 56 1.19 -1.14 4.52
CA ALA A 56 0.74 -2.40 5.08
C ALA A 56 0.78 -3.54 4.05
N ALA A 57 0.31 -3.27 2.82
CA ALA A 57 0.30 -4.24 1.73
C ALA A 57 1.72 -4.69 1.37
N VAL A 58 2.64 -3.75 1.14
CA VAL A 58 4.03 -4.05 0.78
C VAL A 58 4.77 -4.75 1.91
N LYS A 59 4.62 -4.27 3.15
CA LYS A 59 5.24 -4.92 4.33
C LYS A 59 4.79 -6.38 4.48
N ARG A 60 3.47 -6.63 4.35
CA ARG A 60 2.90 -7.99 4.43
C ARG A 60 3.39 -8.88 3.30
N TYR A 61 3.41 -8.36 2.08
CA TYR A 61 3.89 -9.07 0.91
C TYR A 61 5.37 -9.47 1.06
N ILE A 62 6.27 -8.51 1.32
CA ILE A 62 7.71 -8.74 1.45
C ILE A 62 8.04 -9.74 2.56
N ARG A 63 7.31 -9.72 3.68
CA ARG A 63 7.50 -10.68 4.77
C ARG A 63 7.28 -12.14 4.33
N LYS A 64 6.48 -12.36 3.28
CA LYS A 64 6.01 -13.69 2.85
C LYS A 64 6.66 -14.18 1.56
N VAL A 65 7.37 -13.33 0.82
CA VAL A 65 8.09 -13.73 -0.39
C VAL A 65 9.44 -14.35 0.01
N PRO A 66 9.89 -15.43 -0.66
CA PRO A 66 11.15 -16.09 -0.35
C PRO A 66 12.36 -15.18 -0.59
N VAL A 67 12.34 -14.31 -1.59
CA VAL A 67 13.42 -13.35 -1.89
C VAL A 67 12.82 -11.95 -2.09
N PRO A 68 13.32 -10.91 -1.40
CA PRO A 68 12.89 -9.54 -1.65
C PRO A 68 13.15 -9.18 -3.13
N THR A 69 12.08 -8.84 -3.84
CA THR A 69 12.11 -8.51 -5.27
C THR A 69 11.42 -7.18 -5.52
N ASN A 70 11.65 -6.57 -6.68
CA ASN A 70 11.05 -5.28 -7.07
C ASN A 70 9.55 -5.37 -7.41
N THR A 71 8.92 -6.54 -7.27
CA THR A 71 7.48 -6.75 -7.52
C THR A 71 6.58 -5.95 -6.59
N HIS A 72 7.09 -5.47 -5.45
CA HIS A 72 6.36 -4.56 -4.57
C HIS A 72 5.98 -3.23 -5.24
N TRP A 73 6.75 -2.77 -6.24
CA TRP A 73 6.37 -1.60 -7.03
C TRP A 73 5.16 -1.86 -7.92
N VAL A 74 5.06 -3.06 -8.49
CA VAL A 74 3.87 -3.48 -9.25
C VAL A 74 2.66 -3.55 -8.33
N LEU A 75 2.80 -4.11 -7.13
CA LEU A 75 1.72 -4.12 -6.13
C LEU A 75 1.28 -2.69 -5.77
N THR A 76 2.23 -1.78 -5.60
CA THR A 76 1.96 -0.37 -5.27
C THR A 76 1.21 0.33 -6.41
N PHE A 77 1.63 0.09 -7.66
CA PHE A 77 0.94 0.60 -8.83
C PHE A 77 -0.51 0.08 -8.89
N LEU A 78 -0.73 -1.20 -8.63
CA LEU A 78 -2.08 -1.79 -8.59
C LEU A 78 -2.96 -1.21 -7.46
N ILE A 79 -2.37 -0.76 -6.35
CA ILE A 79 -3.12 -0.09 -5.27
C ILE A 79 -3.54 1.33 -5.69
N TRP A 80 -2.66 2.05 -6.39
CA TRP A 80 -2.91 3.40 -6.87
C TRP A 80 -3.82 3.45 -8.11
N LEU A 81 -3.89 2.36 -8.87
CA LEU A 81 -4.65 2.33 -10.12
C LEU A 81 -6.16 2.56 -9.93
N PRO A 82 -6.86 1.91 -8.97
CA PRO A 82 -8.29 2.18 -8.73
C PRO A 82 -8.62 3.66 -8.50
N PRO A 83 -7.97 4.41 -7.57
CA PRO A 83 -8.30 5.81 -7.37
C PRO A 83 -7.93 6.66 -8.58
N ALA A 84 -6.83 6.33 -9.27
CA ALA A 84 -6.45 7.05 -10.47
C ALA A 84 -7.49 6.92 -11.59
N ILE A 85 -7.98 5.69 -11.84
CA ILE A 85 -9.04 5.45 -12.81
C ILE A 85 -10.32 6.18 -12.39
N TRP A 86 -10.69 6.12 -11.11
CA TRP A 86 -11.89 6.80 -10.62
C TRP A 86 -11.85 8.30 -10.87
N ILE A 87 -10.76 8.96 -10.47
CA ILE A 87 -10.60 10.42 -10.64
C ILE A 87 -10.68 10.81 -12.12
N ILE A 88 -9.99 10.07 -12.99
CA ILE A 88 -9.97 10.36 -14.43
C ILE A 88 -11.35 10.09 -15.06
N ALA A 89 -12.04 9.04 -14.65
CA ALA A 89 -13.34 8.66 -15.22
C ALA A 89 -14.49 9.55 -14.74
N SER A 90 -14.38 10.13 -13.53
CA SER A 90 -15.40 11.02 -12.96
C SER A 90 -15.25 12.48 -13.41
N ALA A 91 -14.11 12.87 -13.97
CA ALA A 91 -13.86 14.25 -14.40
C ALA A 91 -14.39 14.52 -15.82
N GLU A 92 -15.26 15.52 -15.98
CA GLU A 92 -15.62 16.04 -17.32
C GLU A 92 -14.42 16.73 -18.00
N PHE A 93 -13.64 17.46 -17.20
CA PHE A 93 -12.35 18.04 -17.58
C PHE A 93 -11.40 17.93 -16.40
N LEU A 94 -10.14 17.54 -16.64
CA LEU A 94 -9.13 17.43 -15.57
C LEU A 94 -8.82 18.82 -14.98
N GLN A 95 -9.28 19.04 -13.75
CA GLN A 95 -9.01 20.27 -13.02
C GLN A 95 -7.70 20.16 -12.22
N THR A 96 -7.20 21.30 -11.72
CA THR A 96 -6.00 21.34 -10.88
C THR A 96 -6.15 20.47 -9.63
N THR A 97 -7.35 20.40 -9.04
CA THR A 97 -7.64 19.59 -7.86
C THR A 97 -7.52 18.09 -8.15
N ASP A 98 -7.99 17.63 -9.31
CA ASP A 98 -7.86 16.23 -9.73
C ASP A 98 -6.40 15.83 -9.90
N LEU A 99 -5.62 16.70 -10.52
CA LEU A 99 -4.17 16.52 -10.68
C LEU A 99 -3.46 16.47 -9.33
N LEU A 100 -3.83 17.33 -8.38
CA LEU A 100 -3.30 17.32 -7.03
C LEU A 100 -3.64 16.01 -6.30
N LEU A 101 -4.88 15.53 -6.40
CA LEU A 101 -5.31 14.28 -5.79
C LEU A 101 -4.56 13.07 -6.38
N LEU A 102 -4.39 13.02 -7.71
CA LEU A 102 -3.59 12.02 -8.40
C LEU A 102 -2.13 12.03 -7.93
N LEU A 103 -1.51 13.21 -7.84
CA LEU A 103 -0.13 13.37 -7.40
C LEU A 103 0.05 12.98 -5.93
N VAL A 104 -0.83 13.46 -5.04
CA VAL A 104 -0.74 13.17 -3.60
C VAL A 104 -0.94 11.68 -3.35
N THR A 105 -1.91 11.03 -3.99
CA THR A 105 -2.13 9.59 -3.86
C THR A 105 -0.96 8.78 -4.43
N ALA A 106 -0.39 9.18 -5.58
CA ALA A 106 0.79 8.54 -6.17
C ALA A 106 2.01 8.65 -5.25
N LEU A 107 2.31 9.85 -4.75
CA LEU A 107 3.40 10.09 -3.81
C LEU A 107 3.21 9.32 -2.50
N SER A 108 1.99 9.32 -1.97
CA SER A 108 1.64 8.59 -0.74
C SER A 108 1.82 7.08 -0.90
N CYS A 109 1.36 6.51 -2.00
CA CYS A 109 1.58 5.10 -2.32
C CYS A 109 3.07 4.79 -2.47
N GLY A 110 3.83 5.65 -3.17
CA GLY A 110 5.27 5.50 -3.34
C GLY A 110 6.04 5.53 -2.01
N LEU A 111 5.73 6.49 -1.14
CA LEU A 111 6.30 6.58 0.21
C LEU A 111 5.93 5.36 1.05
N GLY A 112 4.65 4.97 1.03
CA GLY A 112 4.15 3.79 1.72
C GLY A 112 4.91 2.52 1.28
N ALA A 113 5.12 2.34 -0.01
CA ALA A 113 5.89 1.23 -0.57
C ALA A 113 7.35 1.24 -0.13
N PHE A 114 8.00 2.41 -0.17
CA PHE A 114 9.38 2.57 0.24
C PHE A 114 9.60 2.20 1.71
N TYR A 115 8.80 2.77 2.62
CA TYR A 115 8.89 2.46 4.04
C TYR A 115 8.40 1.04 4.35
N GLY A 116 7.38 0.56 3.64
CA GLY A 116 6.82 -0.79 3.78
C GLY A 116 7.83 -1.86 3.40
N ASN A 117 8.60 -1.65 2.33
CA ASN A 117 9.64 -2.57 1.89
C ASN A 117 10.75 -2.69 2.96
N ARG A 118 11.28 -1.56 3.43
CA ARG A 118 12.30 -1.52 4.50
C ARG A 118 11.82 -2.23 5.76
N ALA A 119 10.60 -1.93 6.20
CA ALA A 119 10.01 -2.57 7.38
C ALA A 119 9.74 -4.07 7.18
N GLY A 120 9.35 -4.48 5.96
CA GLY A 120 9.09 -5.87 5.60
C GLY A 120 10.38 -6.71 5.60
N ILE A 121 11.47 -6.18 5.05
CA ILE A 121 12.79 -6.84 5.05
C ILE A 121 13.28 -7.03 6.49
N LYS A 122 13.19 -5.99 7.33
CA LYS A 122 13.59 -6.06 8.74
C LYS A 122 12.79 -7.13 9.49
N ALA A 123 11.46 -7.12 9.38
CA ALA A 123 10.60 -8.09 10.04
C ALA A 123 10.83 -9.53 9.56
N ARG A 124 11.22 -9.72 8.29
CA ARG A 124 11.59 -11.03 7.74
C ARG A 124 12.89 -11.53 8.35
N TYR A 125 13.89 -10.66 8.47
CA TYR A 125 15.17 -11.01 9.09
C TYR A 125 14.99 -11.44 10.55
N GLU A 126 14.27 -10.64 11.34
CA GLU A 126 13.96 -10.95 12.75
C GLU A 126 13.23 -12.30 12.88
N TYR A 127 12.28 -12.60 11.99
CA TYR A 127 11.57 -13.88 12.00
C TYR A 127 12.48 -15.07 11.69
N ILE A 128 13.37 -14.95 10.70
CA ILE A 128 14.31 -16.02 10.36
C ILE A 128 15.31 -16.25 11.49
N GLN A 129 15.77 -15.18 12.14
CA GLN A 129 16.68 -15.28 13.27
C GLN A 129 16.01 -16.00 14.46
N ALA A 130 14.79 -15.61 14.82
CA ALA A 130 14.04 -16.27 15.89
C ALA A 130 13.80 -17.77 15.62
N LEU A 131 13.58 -18.17 14.35
CA LEU A 131 13.44 -19.57 13.98
C LEU A 131 14.74 -20.37 14.15
N LYS A 132 15.90 -19.77 13.85
CA LYS A 132 17.21 -20.40 14.05
C LYS A 132 17.48 -20.63 15.53
N GLU A 133 17.30 -19.60 16.35
CA GLU A 133 17.48 -19.66 17.81
C GLU A 133 16.56 -20.71 18.44
N HIS A 134 15.30 -20.79 18.00
CA HIS A 134 14.37 -21.82 18.47
C HIS A 134 14.80 -23.24 18.06
N ARG A 135 15.35 -23.40 16.85
CA ARG A 135 15.83 -24.71 16.38
C ARG A 135 17.04 -25.18 17.17
N GLU A 136 17.99 -24.28 17.41
CA GLU A 136 19.19 -24.56 18.21
C GLU A 136 18.83 -24.98 19.64
N LYS A 137 17.85 -24.31 20.27
CA LYS A 137 17.35 -24.70 21.60
C LYS A 137 16.75 -26.12 21.61
N LEU A 138 15.91 -26.44 20.63
CA LEU A 138 15.31 -27.78 20.50
C LEU A 138 16.34 -28.88 20.24
N GLU A 139 17.42 -28.57 19.51
CA GLU A 139 18.51 -29.52 19.27
C GLU A 139 19.40 -29.70 20.51
N ALA A 140 19.56 -28.65 21.33
CA ALA A 140 20.27 -28.71 22.60
C ALA A 140 19.50 -29.52 23.66
N GLU A 141 18.17 -29.42 23.71
CA GLU A 141 17.32 -30.20 24.63
C GLU A 141 17.24 -31.71 24.30
N LYS A 142 17.63 -32.09 23.08
CA LYS A 142 17.65 -33.50 22.63
C LYS A 142 18.98 -34.22 22.88
N LYS A 143 20.01 -33.51 23.32
CA LYS A 143 21.33 -34.07 23.67
C LYS A 143 21.45 -34.24 25.17
#